data_AF-A0AAV1DDF1-F1
#
_entry.id   AF-A0AAV1DDF1-F1
#
_cell.length_a   1.000
_cell.length_b   1.000
_cell.length_c   1.000
_cell.angle_alpha   90.00
_cell.angle_beta   90.00
_cell.angle_gamma   90.00
#
_symmetry.space_group_name_H-M   'P 1'
#
loop_
_entity.id
_entity.type
_entity.pdbx_description
1 polymer ?
#
loop_
_entity_poly.entity_id
_entity_poly.type
_entity_poly.pdbx_seq_one_letter_code
_entity_poly.pdbx_strand_id
1 'polypeptide(L)' 'MESSQFITTTFRAELVKVADKIYGVTHKNRVSRVNVVTKEEALDFIEHDQSHNAE' A
#
# COMPACT_ATOMS: atom_id res chain seq x y z
N MET A 1 12.89 -23.14 12.90
CA MET A 1 11.52 -22.92 12.41
C MET A 1 11.61 -21.83 11.36
N GLU A 2 11.27 -22.14 10.12
CA GLU A 2 11.13 -21.13 9.07
C GLU A 2 9.81 -20.37 9.33
N SER A 3 9.87 -19.05 9.38
CA SER A 3 8.67 -18.21 9.49
C SER A 3 7.93 -18.18 8.16
N SER A 4 6.60 -18.34 8.16
CA SER A 4 5.78 -18.19 6.95
C SER A 4 5.79 -16.74 6.43
N GLN A 5 5.77 -16.57 5.11
CA GLN A 5 5.67 -15.28 4.45
C GLN A 5 4.21 -14.95 4.09
N PHE A 6 3.79 -13.71 4.38
CA PHE A 6 2.48 -13.19 4.00
C PHE A 6 2.64 -12.03 3.01
N ILE A 7 1.87 -12.08 1.92
CA ILE A 7 1.75 -11.00 0.93
C ILE A 7 0.26 -10.74 0.75
N THR A 8 -0.15 -9.48 0.87
CA THR A 8 -1.54 -9.07 0.68
C THR A 8 -1.60 -7.70 0.00
N THR A 9 -2.67 -7.44 -0.74
CA THR A 9 -2.99 -6.13 -1.34
C THR A 9 -4.20 -5.56 -0.65
N THR A 10 -4.14 -4.31 -0.20
CA THR A 10 -5.20 -3.71 0.62
C THR A 10 -5.20 -2.19 0.54
N PHE A 11 -6.39 -1.60 0.69
CA PHE A 11 -6.58 -0.16 1.00
C PHE A 11 -6.92 0.07 2.48
N ARG A 12 -6.88 -0.97 3.30
CA ARG A 12 -7.23 -0.89 4.72
C ARG A 12 -6.01 -0.55 5.57
N ALA A 13 -6.07 0.58 6.27
CA ALA A 13 -4.96 1.10 7.07
C ALA A 13 -4.50 0.12 8.17
N GLU A 14 -5.40 -0.70 8.73
CA GLU A 14 -5.05 -1.67 9.78
C GLU A 14 -4.05 -2.72 9.31
N LEU A 15 -4.09 -3.12 8.04
CA LEU A 15 -3.15 -4.08 7.47
C LEU A 15 -1.79 -3.44 7.14
N VAL A 16 -1.78 -2.15 6.78
CA VAL A 16 -0.53 -1.40 6.54
C VAL A 16 0.23 -1.18 7.85
N LYS A 17 -0.48 -0.94 8.96
CA LYS A 17 0.13 -0.73 10.29
C LYS A 17 0.97 -1.92 10.76
N VAL A 18 0.61 -3.15 10.37
CA VAL A 18 1.30 -4.38 10.77
C VAL A 18 2.27 -4.93 9.72
N ALA A 19 2.35 -4.33 8.54
CA ALA A 19 3.25 -4.80 7.49
C ALA A 19 4.72 -4.46 7.79
N ASP A 20 5.62 -5.41 7.50
CA ASP A 20 7.07 -5.24 7.59
C ASP A 20 7.64 -4.47 6.39
N LYS A 21 7.06 -4.65 5.21
CA LYS A 21 7.50 -4.01 3.97
C LYS A 21 6.30 -3.71 3.07
N ILE A 22 6.28 -2.52 2.50
CA ILE A 22 5.14 -2.01 1.74
C ILE A 22 5.61 -1.67 0.32
N TYR A 23 4.80 -2.04 -0.67
CA TYR A 23 5.07 -1.80 -2.08
C TYR A 23 3.94 -0.98 -2.68
N GLY A 24 4.26 0.20 -3.20
CA GLY A 24 3.33 1.06 -3.92
C GLY A 24 3.39 0.78 -5.42
N VAL A 25 2.22 0.78 -6.07
CA VAL A 25 2.10 0.63 -7.53
C VAL A 25 1.67 1.96 -8.14
N THR A 26 2.35 2.40 -9.18
CA THR A 26 1.97 3.58 -9.98
C THR A 26 1.77 3.21 -11.44
N HIS A 27 0.81 3.85 -12.11
CA HIS A 27 0.58 3.69 -13.54
C HIS A 27 0.65 5.05 -14.24
N LYS A 28 1.64 5.25 -15.11
CA LYS A 28 1.84 6.50 -15.85
C LYS A 28 2.36 6.22 -17.25
N ASN A 29 1.81 6.90 -18.25
CA ASN A 29 2.20 6.75 -19.66
C ASN A 29 2.12 5.29 -20.15
N ARG A 30 1.07 4.57 -19.76
CA ARG A 30 0.87 3.12 -20.05
C ARG A 30 1.97 2.21 -19.47
N VAL A 31 2.73 2.67 -18.49
CA VAL A 31 3.77 1.90 -17.80
C VAL A 31 3.44 1.80 -16.32
N SER A 32 3.41 0.56 -15.81
CA SER A 32 3.27 0.26 -14.38
C SER A 32 4.63 0.15 -13.72
N ARG A 33 4.79 0.73 -12.52
CA ARG A 33 6.01 0.66 -11.70
C ARG A 33 5.67 0.25 -10.28
N VAL A 34 6.57 -0.50 -9.66
CA VAL A 34 6.48 -0.94 -8.26
C VAL A 34 7.69 -0.39 -7.52
N ASN A 35 7.45 0.32 -6.41
CA ASN A 35 8.50 0.87 -5.56
C ASN A 35 8.23 0.48 -4.10
N VAL A 36 9.31 0.37 -3.32
CA VAL A 36 9.18 0.31 -1.86
C VAL A 36 8.75 1.70 -1.37
N VAL A 37 7.76 1.75 -0.49
CA VAL A 37 7.24 2.99 0.10
C VAL A 37 7.30 2.90 1.62
N THR A 38 7.34 4.05 2.29
CA THR A 38 7.31 4.09 3.75
C THR A 38 5.90 3.80 4.28
N LYS A 39 5.80 3.51 5.59
CA LYS A 39 4.51 3.29 6.24
C LYS A 39 3.68 4.58 6.25
N GLU A 40 4.33 5.71 6.46
CA GLU A 40 3.72 7.04 6.43
C GLU A 40 3.15 7.36 5.04
N GLU A 41 3.94 7.18 3.98
CA GLU A 41 3.48 7.42 2.59
C GLU A 41 2.28 6.54 2.22
N ALA A 42 2.28 5.27 2.66
CA ALA A 42 1.19 4.34 2.41
C ALA A 42 -0.09 4.69 3.19
N LEU A 43 0.05 5.16 4.43
CA LEU A 43 -1.08 5.60 5.25
C LEU A 43 -1.67 6.89 4.71
N ASP A 44 -0.84 7.87 4.36
CA ASP A 44 -1.27 9.11 3.72
C ASP A 44 -2.03 8.80 2.43
N PHE A 45 -1.50 7.92 1.57
CA PHE A 45 -2.19 7.50 0.35
C PHE A 45 -3.58 6.92 0.61
N ILE A 46 -3.73 6.05 1.62
CA ILE A 46 -5.02 5.46 1.98
C ILE A 46 -6.01 6.52 2.47
N GLU A 47 -5.57 7.44 3.33
CA GLU A 47 -6.43 8.52 3.84
C GLU A 47 -6.93 9.43 2.72
N HIS A 48 -6.08 9.75 1.74
CA HIS A 48 -6.48 10.54 0.58
C HIS A 48 -7.38 9.75 -0.40
N ASP A 49 -7.18 8.44 -0.60
CA ASP A 49 -8.03 7.62 -1.47
C ASP A 49 -9.48 7.52 -0.93
N GLN A 50 -9.65 7.41 0.39
CA GLN A 50 -10.98 7.39 1.03
C GLN A 50 -11.76 8.69 0.79
N SER A 51 -11.09 9.82 0.54
CA SER A 51 -11.75 11.10 0.25
C SER A 51 -12.37 11.16 -1.16
N HIS A 52 -11.89 10.37 -2.12
CA HIS A 52 -12.39 10.37 -3.50
C HIS A 52 -13.55 9.39 -3.75
N ASN A 53 -13.78 8.43 -2.85
CA ASN A 53 -14.88 7.46 -2.93
C ASN A 53 -16.09 7.83 -2.06
N ALA A 54 -16.10 9.03 -1.46
CA ALA A 54 -17.17 9.52 -0.59
C ALA A 54 -18.21 10.41 -1.33
N GLU A 55 -18.12 10.54 -2.65
CA GLU A 55 -19.12 11.16 -3.53
C GLU A 55 -19.74 10.15 -4.51
#